data_AF-A0A837RE77-F1
#
_entry.id   AF-A0A837RE77-F1
#
_cell.length_a   1.000
_cell.length_b   1.000
_cell.length_c   1.000
_cell.angle_alpha   90.00
_cell.angle_beta   90.00
_cell.angle_gamma   90.00
#
_symmetry.space_group_name_H-M   'P 1'
#
loop_
_entity.id
_entity.type
_entity.pdbx_description
1 polymer ?
#
loop_
_entity_poly.entity_id
_entity_poly.type
_entity_poly.pdbx_seq_one_letter_code
_entity_poly.pdbx_strand_id
1 'polypeptide(L)'
;MIAMVALIWLLPQIDLAISAYEEFSNYMGAKWLLTPALATMLGMGGHGAISLPVLYLGLPIIILMLVADRPIRTKAAWKASAGGTKLGDQAMRVRDAVLVSVVNFGGSLGLNLILAMIVFHNGRSFQGLSVNAANGIFAKWELTHSITAVLIRIILFLAVIAFITSVAVILSRTIQNYAIVYALTFILWMFMIQIGIDRVLQPFTEYSLITGLPVVGGMLLAGGVLIGLGLGYQQLQQRRRTNY
;
A
#
# COMPACT_ATOMS: atom_id res chain seq x y z
N MET A 1 -9.69 -14.85 -2.25
CA MET A 1 -8.66 -14.82 -1.19
C MET A 1 -7.32 -15.38 -1.66
N ILE A 2 -7.19 -16.67 -1.99
CA ILE A 2 -5.91 -17.28 -2.42
C ILE A 2 -5.30 -16.56 -3.65
N ALA A 3 -6.11 -16.29 -4.68
CA ALA A 3 -5.64 -15.57 -5.86
C ALA A 3 -5.11 -14.15 -5.55
N MET A 4 -5.72 -13.44 -4.59
CA MET A 4 -5.27 -12.10 -4.20
C MET A 4 -3.97 -12.16 -3.39
N VAL A 5 -3.85 -13.14 -2.49
CA VAL A 5 -2.60 -13.38 -1.76
C VAL A 5 -1.48 -13.72 -2.74
N ALA A 6 -1.73 -14.63 -3.70
CA ALA A 6 -0.76 -14.96 -4.73
C ALA A 6 -0.34 -13.73 -5.54
N LEU A 7 -1.29 -12.87 -5.94
CA LEU A 7 -1.00 -11.65 -6.67
C LEU A 7 -0.15 -10.66 -5.84
N ILE A 8 -0.45 -10.46 -4.56
CA ILE A 8 0.34 -9.62 -3.65
C ILE A 8 1.78 -10.14 -3.52
N TRP A 9 1.95 -11.46 -3.41
CA TRP A 9 3.25 -12.09 -3.21
C TRP A 9 4.08 -12.20 -4.49
N LEU A 10 3.46 -12.42 -5.65
CA LEU A 10 4.16 -12.63 -6.91
C LEU A 10 4.53 -11.32 -7.59
N LEU A 11 3.68 -10.29 -7.54
CA LEU A 11 3.91 -9.06 -8.31
C LEU A 11 5.28 -8.40 -8.04
N PRO A 12 5.70 -8.17 -6.77
CA PRO A 12 7.01 -7.58 -6.54
C PRO A 12 8.16 -8.45 -7.03
N GLN A 13 8.02 -9.78 -6.99
CA GLN A 13 9.08 -10.69 -7.42
C GLN A 13 9.16 -10.81 -8.94
N ILE A 14 8.01 -10.73 -9.63
CA ILE A 14 7.96 -10.64 -11.09
C ILE A 14 8.67 -9.36 -11.54
N ASP A 15 8.41 -8.24 -10.86
CA ASP A 15 9.06 -6.95 -11.16
C ASP A 15 10.58 -7.02 -11.00
N LEU A 16 11.04 -7.64 -9.91
CA LEU A 16 12.46 -7.88 -9.67
C LEU A 16 13.07 -8.81 -10.71
N ALA A 17 12.36 -9.87 -11.11
CA ALA A 17 12.81 -10.81 -12.13
C ALA A 17 12.93 -10.14 -13.51
N ILE A 18 12.01 -9.26 -13.87
CA ILE A 18 12.08 -8.43 -15.09
C ILE A 18 13.30 -7.51 -15.01
N SER A 19 13.48 -6.80 -13.89
CA SER A 19 14.64 -5.92 -13.68
C SER A 19 15.96 -6.68 -13.76
N ALA A 20 16.02 -7.89 -13.20
CA ALA A 20 17.20 -8.75 -13.28
C ALA A 20 17.44 -9.24 -14.71
N TYR A 21 16.40 -9.72 -15.40
CA TYR A 21 16.51 -10.18 -16.78
C TYR A 21 17.07 -9.07 -17.68
N GLU A 22 16.51 -7.87 -17.60
CA GLU A 22 16.93 -6.74 -18.44
C GLU A 22 18.36 -6.28 -18.13
N GLU A 23 18.75 -6.23 -16.85
CA GLU A 23 20.11 -5.84 -16.50
C GLU A 23 21.16 -6.90 -16.91
N PHE A 24 20.88 -8.18 -16.68
CA PHE A 24 21.82 -9.24 -17.05
C PHE A 24 21.82 -9.55 -18.56
N SER A 25 20.74 -9.29 -19.29
CA SER A 25 20.67 -9.50 -20.75
C SER A 25 21.31 -8.36 -21.54
N ASN A 26 21.15 -7.11 -21.08
CA ASN A 26 21.56 -5.93 -21.84
C ASN A 26 22.91 -5.35 -21.39
N TYR A 27 23.32 -5.53 -20.13
CA TYR A 27 24.55 -4.97 -19.58
C TYR A 27 25.46 -6.08 -19.04
N MET A 28 26.33 -6.62 -19.90
CA MET A 28 27.33 -7.66 -19.57
C MET A 28 28.47 -7.19 -18.61
N GLY A 29 28.25 -6.18 -17.77
CA GLY A 29 29.30 -5.62 -16.91
C GLY A 29 28.80 -5.23 -15.53
N ALA A 30 29.38 -5.83 -14.49
CA ALA A 30 29.10 -5.57 -13.07
C ALA A 30 29.20 -4.09 -12.63
N LYS A 31 29.79 -3.22 -13.45
CA LYS A 31 29.96 -1.78 -13.17
C LYS A 31 28.64 -0.98 -13.25
N TRP A 32 27.66 -1.48 -14.01
CA TRP A 32 26.37 -0.79 -14.22
C TRP A 32 25.21 -1.45 -13.49
N LEU A 33 25.47 -2.52 -12.74
CA LEU A 33 24.46 -3.24 -11.97
C LEU A 33 23.77 -2.29 -10.99
N LEU A 34 22.43 -2.28 -11.05
CA LEU A 34 21.58 -1.45 -10.20
C LEU A 34 21.87 -1.67 -8.72
N THR A 35 21.82 -0.59 -7.93
CA THR A 35 21.81 -0.77 -6.48
C THR A 35 20.60 -1.63 -6.07
N PRO A 36 20.75 -2.53 -5.08
CA PRO A 36 19.63 -3.36 -4.62
C PRO A 36 18.39 -2.55 -4.26
N ALA A 37 18.57 -1.36 -3.69
CA ALA A 37 17.49 -0.45 -3.35
C ALA A 37 16.68 -0.02 -4.58
N LEU A 38 17.37 0.34 -5.66
CA LEU A 38 16.76 0.82 -6.90
C LEU A 38 16.10 -0.33 -7.68
N ALA A 39 16.62 -1.55 -7.57
CA ALA A 39 16.08 -2.76 -8.20
C ALA A 39 14.81 -3.31 -7.53
N THR A 40 14.44 -2.84 -6.33
CA THR A 40 13.16 -3.20 -5.71
C THR A 40 11.98 -2.58 -6.46
N MET A 41 10.79 -3.19 -6.33
CA MET A 41 9.57 -2.67 -6.97
C MET A 41 9.24 -1.24 -6.54
N LEU A 42 9.50 -0.89 -5.28
CA LEU A 42 9.32 0.48 -4.79
C LEU A 42 10.49 1.39 -5.17
N GLY A 43 11.64 0.81 -5.54
CA GLY A 43 12.93 1.43 -5.89
C GLY A 43 12.94 2.29 -7.15
N MET A 44 12.05 1.99 -8.11
CA MET A 44 11.86 2.68 -9.39
C MET A 44 13.12 2.83 -10.24
N GLY A 45 13.97 1.80 -10.27
CA GLY A 45 15.17 1.76 -11.10
C GLY A 45 14.94 1.57 -12.58
N GLY A 46 14.01 2.31 -13.18
CA GLY A 46 13.83 2.37 -14.64
C GLY A 46 12.95 1.28 -15.26
N HIS A 47 12.65 0.18 -14.56
CA HIS A 47 12.05 -1.00 -15.22
C HIS A 47 10.75 -1.51 -14.58
N GLY A 48 10.37 -1.01 -13.40
CA GLY A 48 9.13 -1.38 -12.69
C GLY A 48 7.84 -0.75 -13.21
N ALA A 49 7.83 -0.30 -14.48
CA ALA A 49 6.79 0.54 -15.06
C ALA A 49 5.40 -0.12 -15.15
N ILE A 50 5.29 -1.44 -14.97
CA ILE A 50 4.03 -2.18 -15.15
C ILE A 50 3.47 -2.68 -13.81
N SER A 51 4.30 -3.25 -12.94
CA SER A 51 3.81 -3.88 -11.71
C SER A 51 3.26 -2.86 -10.71
N LEU A 52 3.92 -1.70 -10.59
CA LEU A 52 3.55 -0.68 -9.64
C LEU A 52 2.22 0.01 -10.05
N PRO A 53 2.00 0.46 -11.29
CA PRO A 53 0.69 1.00 -11.68
C PRO A 53 -0.44 -0.02 -11.58
N VAL A 54 -0.18 -1.30 -11.89
CA VAL A 54 -1.17 -2.39 -11.72
C VAL A 54 -1.54 -2.57 -10.26
N LEU A 55 -0.55 -2.58 -9.37
CA LEU A 55 -0.78 -2.66 -7.93
C LEU A 55 -1.51 -1.43 -7.42
N TYR A 56 -1.16 -0.22 -7.90
CA TYR A 56 -1.81 1.03 -7.51
C TYR A 56 -3.27 1.06 -7.96
N LEU A 57 -3.57 0.84 -9.24
CA LEU A 57 -4.94 0.88 -9.74
C LEU A 57 -5.79 -0.28 -9.18
N GLY A 58 -5.18 -1.45 -8.96
CA GLY A 58 -5.83 -2.62 -8.41
C GLY A 58 -5.95 -2.64 -6.88
N LEU A 59 -5.19 -1.80 -6.16
CA LEU A 59 -5.07 -1.80 -4.69
C LEU A 59 -6.40 -1.85 -3.94
N PRO A 60 -7.36 -0.93 -4.18
CA PRO A 60 -8.64 -0.93 -3.48
C PRO A 60 -9.41 -2.24 -3.70
N ILE A 61 -9.36 -2.80 -4.91
CA ILE A 61 -10.06 -4.05 -5.28
C ILE A 61 -9.40 -5.23 -4.57
N ILE A 62 -8.06 -5.30 -4.59
CA ILE A 62 -7.28 -6.36 -3.94
C ILE A 62 -7.58 -6.40 -2.45
N ILE A 63 -7.58 -5.24 -1.78
CA ILE A 63 -7.88 -5.12 -0.35
C ILE A 63 -9.30 -5.53 -0.04
N LEU A 64 -10.28 -5.06 -0.82
CA LEU A 64 -11.68 -5.45 -0.64
C LEU A 64 -11.86 -6.97 -0.75
N MET A 65 -11.28 -7.57 -1.79
CA MET A 65 -11.31 -9.03 -2.01
C MET A 65 -10.52 -9.83 -0.96
N LEU A 66 -9.50 -9.23 -0.35
CA LEU A 66 -8.68 -9.87 0.68
C LEU A 66 -9.42 -9.93 2.04
N VAL A 67 -10.00 -8.81 2.48
CA VAL A 67 -10.51 -8.69 3.87
C VAL A 67 -11.97 -8.27 4.00
N ALA A 68 -12.54 -7.56 3.02
CA ALA A 68 -13.82 -6.87 3.17
C ALA A 68 -14.97 -7.51 2.37
N ASP A 69 -14.70 -8.54 1.57
CA ASP A 69 -15.68 -9.19 0.69
C ASP A 69 -16.65 -10.10 1.47
N ARG A 70 -16.13 -10.82 2.49
CA ARG A 70 -16.94 -11.76 3.29
C ARG A 70 -18.16 -11.10 3.97
N PRO A 71 -18.04 -9.92 4.62
CA PRO A 71 -19.17 -9.21 5.23
C PRO A 71 -20.29 -8.80 4.24
N ILE A 72 -19.95 -8.43 3.00
CA ILE A 72 -20.91 -7.86 2.03
C ILE A 72 -21.50 -8.87 1.06
N ARG A 73 -20.99 -10.11 1.07
CA ARG A 73 -21.32 -11.14 0.06
C ARG A 73 -22.76 -11.64 0.15
N THR A 74 -23.36 -11.66 1.35
CA THR A 74 -24.76 -12.07 1.53
C THR A 74 -25.43 -11.23 2.61
N LYS A 75 -26.75 -11.05 2.54
CA LYS A 75 -27.54 -10.34 3.56
C LYS A 75 -27.41 -10.97 4.95
N ALA A 76 -27.28 -12.29 5.02
CA ALA A 76 -27.04 -13.03 6.26
C ALA A 76 -25.64 -12.77 6.82
N ALA A 77 -24.60 -12.84 5.97
CA ALA A 77 -23.22 -12.50 6.37
C ALA A 77 -23.10 -11.03 6.80
N TRP A 78 -23.79 -10.13 6.10
CA TRP A 78 -23.83 -8.72 6.46
C TRP A 78 -24.51 -8.52 7.80
N LYS A 79 -25.70 -9.10 8.03
CA LYS A 79 -26.37 -9.04 9.33
C LYS A 79 -25.56 -9.67 10.46
N ALA A 80 -24.84 -10.76 10.22
CA ALA A 80 -23.93 -11.37 11.20
C ALA A 80 -22.68 -10.53 11.45
N SER A 81 -22.23 -9.74 10.46
CA SER A 81 -21.11 -8.82 10.60
C SER A 81 -21.50 -7.45 11.17
N ALA A 82 -22.72 -6.99 10.93
CA ALA A 82 -23.24 -5.67 11.31
C ALA A 82 -24.10 -5.72 12.58
N GLY A 83 -24.66 -6.90 12.90
CA GLY A 83 -25.47 -7.15 14.08
C GLY A 83 -24.62 -7.46 15.31
N GLY A 84 -24.78 -6.65 16.37
CA GLY A 84 -24.50 -7.06 17.75
C GLY A 84 -23.07 -6.95 18.26
N THR A 85 -22.10 -6.47 17.48
CA THR A 85 -20.72 -6.35 17.98
C THR A 85 -20.52 -5.08 18.79
N LYS A 86 -20.10 -5.21 20.06
CA LYS A 86 -19.65 -4.07 20.89
C LYS A 86 -18.51 -3.33 20.18
N LEU A 87 -18.26 -2.06 20.53
CA LEU A 87 -17.22 -1.24 19.89
C LEU A 87 -15.84 -1.94 19.84
N GLY A 88 -15.51 -2.68 20.90
CA GLY A 88 -14.27 -3.47 20.99
C GLY A 88 -14.15 -4.55 19.92
N ASP A 89 -15.22 -5.29 19.63
CA ASP A 89 -15.24 -6.34 18.60
C ASP A 89 -15.07 -5.76 17.19
N GLN A 90 -15.48 -4.50 16.97
CA GLN A 90 -15.25 -3.82 15.70
C GLN A 90 -13.81 -3.38 15.53
N ALA A 91 -13.24 -2.75 16.56
CA ALA A 91 -11.84 -2.36 16.55
C ALA A 91 -10.93 -3.57 16.36
N MET A 92 -11.25 -4.71 17.00
CA MET A 92 -10.53 -5.97 16.80
C MET A 92 -10.60 -6.46 15.36
N ARG A 93 -11.76 -6.42 14.71
CA ARG A 93 -11.88 -6.87 13.30
C ARG A 93 -11.18 -5.94 12.31
N VAL A 94 -11.21 -4.63 12.54
CA VAL A 94 -10.43 -3.67 11.75
C VAL A 94 -8.94 -3.96 11.93
N ARG A 95 -8.48 -4.11 13.18
CA ARG A 95 -7.10 -4.47 13.51
C ARG A 95 -6.68 -5.77 12.82
N ASP A 96 -7.47 -6.82 12.91
CA ASP A 96 -7.14 -8.13 12.36
C ASP A 96 -7.07 -8.06 10.81
N ALA A 97 -7.99 -7.33 10.17
CA ALA A 97 -7.93 -7.08 8.73
C ALA A 97 -6.69 -6.27 8.33
N VAL A 98 -6.35 -5.22 9.09
CA VAL A 98 -5.13 -4.43 8.90
C VAL A 98 -3.89 -5.31 9.03
N LEU A 99 -3.83 -6.16 10.06
CA LEU A 99 -2.72 -7.10 10.25
C LEU A 99 -2.59 -8.06 9.08
N VAL A 100 -3.69 -8.64 8.59
CA VAL A 100 -3.68 -9.52 7.41
C VAL A 100 -3.13 -8.78 6.19
N SER A 101 -3.58 -7.56 5.91
CA SER A 101 -3.08 -6.77 4.79
C SER A 101 -1.59 -6.43 4.98
N VAL A 102 -1.21 -5.89 6.14
CA VAL A 102 0.17 -5.45 6.43
C VAL A 102 1.16 -6.62 6.38
N VAL A 103 0.79 -7.79 6.91
CA VAL A 103 1.67 -8.98 6.85
C VAL A 103 1.85 -9.46 5.41
N ASN A 104 0.80 -9.47 4.58
CA ASN A 104 0.92 -9.92 3.20
C ASN A 104 1.73 -8.94 2.34
N PHE A 105 1.39 -7.64 2.38
CA PHE A 105 2.13 -6.64 1.62
C PHE A 105 3.56 -6.47 2.16
N GLY A 106 3.73 -6.42 3.49
CA GLY A 106 5.03 -6.26 4.14
C GLY A 106 5.93 -7.46 3.95
N GLY A 107 5.39 -8.67 4.06
CA GLY A 107 6.13 -9.91 3.77
C GLY A 107 6.58 -9.99 2.32
N SER A 108 5.69 -9.64 1.38
CA SER A 108 6.02 -9.62 -0.06
C SER A 108 7.09 -8.59 -0.40
N LEU A 109 6.96 -7.35 0.08
CA LEU A 109 7.95 -6.29 -0.14
C LEU A 109 9.27 -6.55 0.60
N GLY A 110 9.21 -7.16 1.80
CA GLY A 110 10.40 -7.58 2.53
C GLY A 110 11.17 -8.67 1.80
N LEU A 111 10.46 -9.68 1.28
CA LEU A 111 11.05 -10.70 0.41
C LEU A 111 11.65 -10.06 -0.86
N ASN A 112 10.95 -9.10 -1.46
CA ASN A 112 11.45 -8.37 -2.63
C ASN A 112 12.79 -7.67 -2.35
N LEU A 113 12.90 -6.97 -1.21
CA LEU A 113 14.15 -6.34 -0.79
C LEU A 113 15.25 -7.37 -0.53
N ILE A 114 14.95 -8.48 0.16
CA ILE A 114 15.94 -9.55 0.42
C ILE A 114 16.46 -10.14 -0.89
N LEU A 115 15.56 -10.47 -1.83
CA LEU A 115 15.94 -11.01 -3.13
C LEU A 115 16.74 -9.98 -3.94
N ALA A 116 16.37 -8.71 -3.90
CA ALA A 116 17.13 -7.65 -4.56
C ALA A 116 18.56 -7.52 -3.97
N MET A 117 18.70 -7.62 -2.64
CA MET A 117 20.00 -7.63 -1.98
C MET A 117 20.87 -8.83 -2.36
N ILE A 118 20.27 -9.98 -2.69
CA ILE A 118 20.99 -11.18 -3.12
C ILE A 118 21.38 -11.07 -4.60
N VAL A 119 20.43 -10.76 -5.47
CA VAL A 119 20.62 -10.75 -6.94
C VAL A 119 21.52 -9.58 -7.36
N PHE A 120 21.37 -8.41 -6.73
CA PHE A 120 22.10 -7.19 -7.06
C PHE A 120 23.20 -6.87 -6.03
N HIS A 121 23.74 -7.87 -5.31
CA HIS A 121 24.54 -7.71 -4.09
C HIS A 121 25.82 -6.85 -4.21
N ASN A 122 26.27 -6.51 -5.42
CA ASN A 122 27.42 -5.63 -5.68
C ASN A 122 27.06 -4.41 -6.53
N GLY A 123 25.78 -4.19 -6.80
CA GLY A 123 25.31 -3.11 -7.63
C GLY A 123 25.49 -1.74 -6.98
N ARG A 124 25.99 -0.80 -7.77
CA ARG A 124 26.30 0.59 -7.35
C ARG A 124 25.67 1.64 -8.24
N SER A 125 24.98 1.21 -9.29
CA SER A 125 24.37 2.10 -10.27
C SER A 125 23.05 2.65 -9.76
N PHE A 126 22.90 3.96 -9.81
CA PHE A 126 21.62 4.67 -9.69
C PHE A 126 21.16 5.20 -11.06
N GLN A 127 21.52 4.49 -12.15
CA GLN A 127 21.14 4.87 -13.53
C GLN A 127 21.47 6.33 -13.90
N GLY A 128 22.67 6.77 -13.54
CA GLY A 128 23.14 8.13 -13.84
C GLY A 128 22.75 9.20 -12.82
N LEU A 129 21.92 8.88 -11.81
CA LEU A 129 21.71 9.75 -10.65
C LEU A 129 23.00 9.79 -9.80
N SER A 130 23.49 11.00 -9.52
CA SER A 130 24.65 11.20 -8.65
C SER A 130 24.29 12.07 -7.46
N VAL A 131 24.91 11.80 -6.31
CA VAL A 131 24.72 12.58 -5.06
C VAL A 131 25.02 14.06 -5.29
N ASN A 132 25.97 14.37 -6.18
CA ASN A 132 26.36 15.74 -6.49
C ASN A 132 25.36 16.47 -7.38
N ALA A 133 24.57 15.73 -8.18
CA ALA A 133 23.51 16.28 -9.04
C ALA A 133 22.12 16.26 -8.37
N ALA A 134 21.98 15.62 -7.21
CA ALA A 134 20.70 15.50 -6.51
C ALA A 134 20.25 16.83 -5.89
N ASN A 135 19.04 17.27 -6.24
CA ASN A 135 18.43 18.48 -5.69
C ASN A 135 17.73 18.18 -4.36
N GLY A 136 18.27 18.71 -3.26
CA GLY A 136 17.65 18.63 -1.93
C GLY A 136 18.32 17.63 -0.99
N ILE A 137 18.18 17.89 0.32
CA ILE A 137 18.83 17.13 1.39
C ILE A 137 18.35 15.67 1.43
N PHE A 138 17.06 15.43 1.20
CA PHE A 138 16.46 14.09 1.21
C PHE A 138 16.91 13.23 0.03
N ALA A 139 17.02 13.81 -1.18
CA ALA A 139 17.52 13.09 -2.36
C ALA A 139 19.00 12.68 -2.18
N LYS A 140 19.83 13.58 -1.66
CA LYS A 140 21.24 13.26 -1.33
C LYS A 140 21.34 12.18 -0.25
N TRP A 141 20.50 12.27 0.77
CA TRP A 141 20.46 11.28 1.84
C TRP A 141 20.04 9.91 1.33
N GLU A 142 19.02 9.82 0.47
CA GLU A 142 18.57 8.57 -0.14
C GLU A 142 19.64 7.91 -1.00
N LEU A 143 20.34 8.66 -1.84
CA LEU A 143 21.43 8.12 -2.65
C LEU A 143 22.59 7.61 -1.77
N THR A 144 22.75 8.14 -0.56
CA THR A 144 23.77 7.71 0.40
C THR A 144 23.30 6.52 1.26
N HIS A 145 22.02 6.47 1.61
CA HIS A 145 21.40 5.47 2.50
C HIS A 145 20.25 4.75 1.80
N SER A 146 20.51 4.21 0.61
CA SER A 146 19.46 3.75 -0.32
C SER A 146 18.62 2.59 0.23
N ILE A 147 19.24 1.65 0.97
CA ILE A 147 18.51 0.58 1.65
C ILE A 147 17.58 1.14 2.73
N THR A 148 18.06 2.07 3.54
CA THR A 148 17.26 2.73 4.58
C THR A 148 16.10 3.50 3.96
N ALA A 149 16.33 4.18 2.84
CA ALA A 149 15.28 4.90 2.12
C ALA A 149 14.18 3.96 1.59
N VAL A 150 14.54 2.79 1.05
CA VAL A 150 13.56 1.77 0.63
C VAL A 150 12.79 1.21 1.84
N LEU A 151 13.45 0.95 2.96
CA LEU A 151 12.76 0.51 4.18
C LEU A 151 11.73 1.53 4.67
N ILE A 152 12.08 2.81 4.67
CA ILE A 152 11.14 3.90 5.01
C ILE A 152 9.96 3.90 4.03
N ARG A 153 10.21 3.75 2.71
CA ARG A 153 9.15 3.67 1.71
C ARG A 153 8.23 2.47 1.92
N ILE A 154 8.77 1.29 2.27
CA ILE A 154 7.96 0.12 2.63
C ILE A 154 7.05 0.46 3.82
N ILE A 155 7.59 1.09 4.87
CA ILE A 155 6.80 1.48 6.06
C ILE A 155 5.68 2.47 5.68
N LEU A 156 5.98 3.49 4.87
CA LEU A 156 4.99 4.46 4.40
C LEU A 156 3.91 3.78 3.56
N PHE A 157 4.29 2.88 2.64
CA PHE A 157 3.35 2.09 1.86
C PHE A 157 2.44 1.24 2.75
N LEU A 158 2.99 0.58 3.77
CA LEU A 158 2.19 -0.21 4.72
C LEU A 158 1.23 0.66 5.55
N ALA A 159 1.61 1.90 5.88
CA ALA A 159 0.70 2.84 6.54
C ALA A 159 -0.49 3.20 5.63
N VAL A 160 -0.24 3.41 4.33
CA VAL A 160 -1.30 3.61 3.33
C VAL A 160 -2.21 2.38 3.25
N ILE A 161 -1.64 1.17 3.19
CA ILE A 161 -2.40 -0.10 3.16
C ILE A 161 -3.28 -0.24 4.40
N ALA A 162 -2.74 0.03 5.60
CA ALA A 162 -3.49 -0.03 6.85
C ALA A 162 -4.69 0.94 6.83
N PHE A 163 -4.47 2.14 6.31
CA PHE A 163 -5.51 3.16 6.17
C PHE A 163 -6.66 2.69 5.27
N ILE A 164 -6.35 2.32 4.02
CA ILE A 164 -7.39 1.95 3.05
C ILE A 164 -8.11 0.66 3.45
N THR A 165 -7.40 -0.28 4.10
CA THR A 165 -7.98 -1.49 4.69
C THR A 165 -8.99 -1.15 5.77
N SER A 166 -8.66 -0.21 6.65
CA SER A 166 -9.56 0.22 7.73
C SER A 166 -10.86 0.82 7.16
N VAL A 167 -10.74 1.70 6.17
CA VAL A 167 -11.91 2.31 5.51
C VAL A 167 -12.75 1.26 4.81
N ALA A 168 -12.14 0.38 4.02
CA ALA A 168 -12.82 -0.68 3.29
C ALA A 168 -13.64 -1.59 4.23
N VAL A 169 -13.06 -2.00 5.36
CA VAL A 169 -13.74 -2.83 6.36
C VAL A 169 -14.92 -2.09 7.00
N ILE A 170 -14.76 -0.82 7.34
CA ILE A 170 -15.85 -0.02 7.94
C ILE A 170 -16.99 0.19 6.94
N LEU A 171 -16.69 0.54 5.70
CA LEU A 171 -17.70 0.69 4.65
C LEU A 171 -18.44 -0.63 4.41
N SER A 172 -17.73 -1.75 4.32
CA SER A 172 -18.33 -3.09 4.10
C SER A 172 -19.33 -3.50 5.19
N ARG A 173 -19.15 -3.01 6.41
CA ARG A 173 -20.05 -3.31 7.53
C ARG A 173 -21.17 -2.29 7.68
N THR A 174 -20.97 -1.08 7.16
CA THR A 174 -21.96 0.00 7.21
C THR A 174 -22.96 -0.10 6.06
N ILE A 175 -22.49 -0.50 4.88
CA ILE A 175 -23.26 -0.51 3.64
C ILE A 175 -23.43 -1.95 3.17
N GLN A 176 -24.68 -2.39 3.01
CA GLN A 176 -25.00 -3.76 2.57
C GLN A 176 -24.76 -3.99 1.07
N ASN A 177 -24.51 -2.94 0.30
CA ASN A 177 -24.38 -3.01 -1.16
C ASN A 177 -22.90 -3.09 -1.56
N TYR A 178 -22.49 -4.24 -2.09
CA TYR A 178 -21.10 -4.46 -2.53
C TYR A 178 -20.66 -3.46 -3.60
N ALA A 179 -21.50 -3.14 -4.59
CA ALA A 179 -21.15 -2.22 -5.65
C ALA A 179 -20.84 -0.82 -5.10
N ILE A 180 -21.61 -0.37 -4.11
CA ILE A 180 -21.39 0.93 -3.45
C ILE A 180 -20.10 0.90 -2.62
N VAL A 181 -19.83 -0.17 -1.87
CA VAL A 181 -18.61 -0.29 -1.06
C VAL A 181 -17.36 -0.28 -1.94
N TYR A 182 -17.39 -1.02 -3.06
CA TYR A 182 -16.31 -1.02 -4.03
C TYR A 182 -16.12 0.37 -4.66
N ALA A 183 -17.20 0.99 -5.13
CA ALA A 183 -17.14 2.32 -5.75
C ALA A 183 -16.59 3.38 -4.78
N LEU A 184 -17.06 3.43 -3.54
CA LEU A 184 -16.60 4.41 -2.55
C LEU A 184 -15.13 4.21 -2.18
N THR A 185 -14.70 2.97 -1.99
CA THR A 185 -13.30 2.67 -1.68
C THR A 185 -12.39 3.04 -2.85
N PHE A 186 -12.84 2.78 -4.08
CA PHE A 186 -12.11 3.15 -5.30
C PHE A 186 -12.06 4.66 -5.51
N ILE A 187 -13.18 5.38 -5.32
CA ILE A 187 -13.23 6.85 -5.41
C ILE A 187 -12.29 7.48 -4.38
N LEU A 188 -12.30 7.00 -3.13
CA LEU A 188 -11.39 7.48 -2.10
C LEU A 188 -9.92 7.29 -2.54
N TRP A 189 -9.60 6.12 -3.07
CA TRP A 189 -8.26 5.83 -3.56
C TRP A 189 -7.84 6.73 -4.73
N MET A 190 -8.72 6.92 -5.72
CA MET A 190 -8.46 7.82 -6.85
C MET A 190 -8.31 9.28 -6.38
N PHE A 191 -9.10 9.70 -5.39
CA PHE A 191 -8.95 11.01 -4.76
C PHE A 191 -7.59 11.16 -4.09
N MET A 192 -7.10 10.11 -3.39
CA MET A 192 -5.77 10.10 -2.77
C MET A 192 -4.64 10.20 -3.81
N ILE A 193 -4.78 9.52 -4.94
CA ILE A 193 -3.88 9.67 -6.09
C ILE A 193 -3.88 11.12 -6.58
N GLN A 194 -5.06 11.70 -6.79
CA GLN A 194 -5.19 13.08 -7.29
C GLN A 194 -4.54 14.12 -6.37
N ILE A 195 -4.60 13.94 -5.05
CA ILE A 195 -3.95 14.86 -4.09
C ILE A 195 -2.46 14.60 -3.91
N GLY A 196 -1.90 13.57 -4.55
CA GLY A 196 -0.46 13.35 -4.63
C GLY A 196 0.11 12.29 -3.69
N ILE A 197 -0.64 11.21 -3.38
CA ILE A 197 -0.13 10.12 -2.51
C ILE A 197 1.05 9.37 -3.14
N ASP A 198 1.14 9.39 -4.47
CA ASP A 198 2.29 8.91 -5.24
C ASP A 198 3.60 9.59 -4.81
N ARG A 199 3.57 10.89 -4.49
CA ARG A 199 4.76 11.65 -4.02
C ARG A 199 5.31 11.18 -2.67
N VAL A 200 4.48 10.51 -1.86
CA VAL A 200 4.89 9.93 -0.57
C VAL A 200 5.52 8.55 -0.77
N LEU A 201 5.12 7.87 -1.84
CA LEU A 201 5.47 6.48 -2.12
C LEU A 201 6.57 6.35 -3.19
N GLN A 202 6.86 7.42 -3.91
CA GLN A 202 7.97 7.56 -4.87
C GLN A 202 9.32 7.85 -4.19
N PRO A 203 10.45 7.57 -4.86
CA PRO A 203 11.78 7.96 -4.39
C PRO A 203 11.88 9.46 -4.11
N PHE A 204 12.63 9.84 -3.08
CA PHE A 204 12.91 11.25 -2.75
C PHE A 204 13.80 11.95 -3.78
N THR A 205 14.43 11.19 -4.68
CA THR A 205 15.08 11.71 -5.88
C THR A 205 14.10 12.31 -6.89
N GLU A 206 12.82 11.91 -6.85
CA GLU A 206 11.77 12.44 -7.72
C GLU A 206 10.92 13.51 -7.00
N TYR A 207 10.58 13.30 -5.72
CA TYR A 207 9.76 14.24 -4.94
C TYR A 207 10.26 14.45 -3.52
N SER A 208 10.30 15.71 -3.06
CA SER A 208 10.69 16.01 -1.68
C SER A 208 9.64 15.55 -0.66
N LEU A 209 10.06 14.92 0.43
CA LEU A 209 9.20 14.48 1.55
C LEU A 209 8.32 15.63 2.11
N ILE A 210 8.81 16.86 2.00
CA ILE A 210 8.09 18.09 2.41
C ILE A 210 6.81 18.31 1.58
N THR A 211 6.79 17.92 0.31
CA THR A 211 5.60 18.06 -0.54
C THR A 211 4.60 16.91 -0.35
N GLY A 212 5.04 15.78 0.22
CA GLY A 212 4.18 14.64 0.57
C GLY A 212 3.53 14.73 1.95
N LEU A 213 4.14 15.46 2.89
CA LEU A 213 3.63 15.63 4.28
C LEU A 213 2.17 16.14 4.37
N PRO A 214 1.74 17.16 3.60
CA PRO A 214 0.35 17.61 3.59
C PRO A 214 -0.63 16.53 3.13
N VAL A 215 -0.20 15.65 2.22
CA VAL A 215 -1.02 14.54 1.69
C VAL A 215 -1.22 13.48 2.76
N VAL A 216 -0.16 13.11 3.49
CA VAL A 216 -0.25 12.20 4.64
C VAL A 216 -1.15 12.78 5.74
N GLY A 217 -1.00 14.07 6.05
CA GLY A 217 -1.87 14.77 7.01
C GLY A 217 -3.34 14.76 6.57
N GLY A 218 -3.61 15.07 5.30
CA GLY A 218 -4.94 15.01 4.71
C GLY A 218 -5.56 13.61 4.74
N MET A 219 -4.76 12.57 4.50
CA MET A 219 -5.21 11.18 4.61
C MET A 219 -5.58 10.82 6.05
N LEU A 220 -4.69 11.05 7.01
CA LEU A 220 -4.94 10.73 8.41
C LEU A 220 -6.19 11.45 8.93
N LEU A 221 -6.40 12.70 8.52
CA LEU A 221 -7.63 13.45 8.82
C LEU A 221 -8.86 12.85 8.14
N ALA A 222 -8.79 12.59 6.83
CA ALA A 222 -9.92 12.06 6.06
C ALA A 222 -10.36 10.68 6.57
N GLY A 223 -9.43 9.75 6.82
CA GLY A 223 -9.81 8.46 7.38
C GLY A 223 -10.11 8.53 8.86
N GLY A 224 -9.48 9.41 9.64
CA GLY A 224 -9.91 9.66 11.02
C GLY A 224 -11.38 10.08 11.09
N VAL A 225 -11.79 10.98 10.19
CA VAL A 225 -13.19 11.42 10.05
C VAL A 225 -14.08 10.28 9.54
N LEU A 226 -13.70 9.56 8.48
CA LEU A 226 -14.53 8.47 7.93
C LEU A 226 -14.67 7.28 8.88
N ILE A 227 -13.59 6.91 9.58
CA ILE A 227 -13.58 5.89 10.62
C ILE A 227 -14.45 6.35 11.78
N GLY A 228 -14.27 7.59 12.25
CA GLY A 228 -15.05 8.17 13.35
C GLY A 228 -16.55 8.27 13.03
N LEU A 229 -16.91 8.74 11.84
CA LEU A 229 -18.29 8.83 11.37
C LEU A 229 -18.91 7.44 11.17
N GLY A 230 -18.18 6.48 10.60
CA GLY A 230 -18.65 5.12 10.42
C GLY A 230 -18.93 4.42 11.75
N LEU A 231 -17.99 4.54 12.72
CA LEU A 231 -18.18 4.02 14.08
C LEU A 231 -19.33 4.73 14.81
N GLY A 232 -19.43 6.07 14.69
CA GLY A 232 -20.49 6.86 15.32
C GLY A 232 -21.88 6.57 14.76
N TYR A 233 -22.02 6.45 13.42
CA TYR A 233 -23.28 6.10 12.77
C TYR A 233 -23.78 4.72 13.22
N GLN A 234 -22.87 3.76 13.38
CA GLN A 234 -23.22 2.42 13.84
C GLN A 234 -23.57 2.38 15.34
N GLN A 235 -22.92 3.19 16.19
CA GLN A 235 -23.35 3.36 17.58
C GLN A 235 -24.79 3.91 17.68
N LEU A 236 -25.15 4.87 16.82
CA LEU A 236 -26.52 5.40 16.77
C LEU A 236 -27.53 4.32 16.34
N GLN A 237 -27.17 3.46 15.38
CA GLN A 237 -28.01 2.32 15.00
C GLN A 237 -28.17 1.30 16.13
N GLN A 238 -27.13 1.07 16.94
CA GLN A 238 -27.21 0.18 18.11
C GLN A 238 -28.14 0.73 19.19
N ARG A 239 -28.01 2.03 19.55
CA ARG A 239 -28.90 2.67 20.54
C ARG A 239 -30.37 2.64 20.13
N ARG A 240 -30.66 2.80 18.83
CA ARG A 240 -32.03 2.69 18.32
C ARG A 240 -32.62 1.28 18.42
N ARG A 241 -31.79 0.23 18.49
CA ARG A 241 -32.25 -1.17 18.63
C ARG A 241 -32.42 -1.63 20.08
N THR A 242 -31.77 -0.99 21.04
CA THR A 242 -31.91 -1.31 22.47
C THR A 242 -33.06 -0.58 23.17
N ASN A 243 -33.66 0.41 22.51
CA ASN A 243 -34.80 1.18 23.03
C ASN A 243 -36.17 0.67 22.55
N TYR A 244 -36.21 -0.52 21.94
CA TYR A 244 -37.41 -1.32 21.65
C TYR A 244 -37.24 -2.68 22.32
#